data_AF-A0A7C4FHX4-F1
#
_entry.id   AF-A0A7C4FHX4-F1
#
_cell.length_a   1.000
_cell.length_b   1.000
_cell.length_c   1.000
_cell.angle_alpha   90.00
_cell.angle_beta   90.00
_cell.angle_gamma   90.00
#
_symmetry.space_group_name_H-M   'P 1'
#
loop_
_entity.id
_entity.type
_entity.pdbx_description
1 polymer ?
#
loop_
_entity_poly.entity_id
_entity_poly.type
_entity_poly.pdbx_seq_one_letter_code
_entity_poly.pdbx_strand_id
1 'polypeptide(L)'
;MKSRKKWSPLFITVPNVRLVKVVCPQDIEVSKIVALIRNKIVKNGKGPLPVHKKIIQGILEKGNSVNGDPSERLRWVPEPFEPRRSRTLFFVGCLPSYLVKDAAVYSYLVLKKLGIDFMILEDEGCCGTYIFEAGEVQIAERLFRENADRFKKLGITRLIVACNGC
;
A
#
# COMPACT_ATOMS: atom_id res chain seq x y z
N MET A 1 28.86 22.09 28.12
CA MET A 1 27.96 20.94 28.42
C MET A 1 26.75 20.99 27.49
N LYS A 2 26.66 20.07 26.53
CA LYS A 2 25.57 19.99 25.53
C LYS A 2 24.32 19.42 26.19
N SER A 3 23.23 20.17 26.24
CA SER A 3 21.93 19.67 26.69
C SER A 3 21.40 18.66 25.66
N ARG A 4 21.26 17.39 26.06
CA ARG A 4 20.60 16.36 25.25
C ARG A 4 19.10 16.66 25.24
N LYS A 5 18.58 17.24 24.15
CA LYS A 5 17.15 17.23 23.88
C LYS A 5 16.74 15.76 23.68
N LYS A 6 15.99 15.21 24.62
CA LYS A 6 15.29 13.93 24.45
C LYS A 6 14.34 14.10 23.28
N TRP A 7 14.62 13.40 22.19
CA TRP A 7 13.70 13.30 21.06
C TRP A 7 12.49 12.50 21.54
N SER A 8 11.32 13.14 21.53
CA SER A 8 10.02 12.49 21.70
C SER A 8 9.84 11.40 20.64
N PRO A 9 9.21 10.25 20.94
CA PRO A 9 9.13 9.12 20.01
C PRO A 9 8.18 9.33 18.81
N LEU A 10 7.74 10.57 18.55
CA LEU A 10 6.86 10.91 17.45
C LEU A 10 7.66 11.04 16.14
N PHE A 11 8.35 9.96 15.76
CA PHE A 11 8.70 9.76 14.36
C PHE A 11 7.39 9.47 13.63
N ILE A 12 6.87 10.50 12.96
CA ILE A 12 5.71 10.42 12.07
C ILE A 12 6.15 9.61 10.85
N THR A 13 6.13 8.29 10.97
CA THR A 13 5.98 7.42 9.81
C THR A 13 4.55 7.58 9.32
N VAL A 14 4.41 7.90 8.03
CA VAL A 14 3.20 8.01 7.20
C VAL A 14 1.91 7.64 7.95
N PRO A 15 0.95 8.56 8.15
CA PRO A 15 -0.19 8.32 9.04
C PRO A 15 -0.95 7.08 8.58
N ASN A 16 -0.90 6.08 9.44
CA ASN A 16 -1.74 4.90 9.40
C ASN A 16 -3.19 5.39 9.40
N VAL A 17 -4.00 5.05 8.39
CA VAL A 17 -5.38 5.56 8.21
C VAL A 17 -6.26 5.27 9.44
N ARG A 18 -5.90 4.25 10.23
CA ARG A 18 -6.59 3.87 11.47
C ARG A 18 -6.16 4.63 12.73
N LEU A 19 -5.07 5.41 12.67
CA LEU A 19 -4.55 6.15 13.84
C LEU A 19 -5.07 7.58 13.95
N VAL A 20 -5.71 8.12 12.91
CA VAL A 20 -6.57 9.32 13.07
C VAL A 20 -7.90 8.86 13.68
N LYS A 21 -7.84 8.39 14.92
CA LYS A 21 -9.03 8.26 15.75
C LYS A 21 -9.45 9.69 16.11
N VAL A 22 -10.37 10.26 15.35
CA VAL A 22 -11.24 11.29 15.91
C VAL A 22 -12.00 10.56 17.01
N VAL A 23 -11.54 10.74 18.26
CA VAL A 23 -12.08 10.03 19.40
C VAL A 23 -13.51 10.50 19.59
N CYS A 24 -14.48 9.59 19.38
CA CYS A 24 -15.85 9.84 19.79
C CYS A 24 -15.84 10.01 21.31
N PRO A 25 -16.39 11.10 21.88
CA PRO A 25 -16.45 11.27 23.34
C PRO A 25 -17.20 10.15 24.08
N GLN A 26 -17.96 9.34 23.34
CA GLN A 26 -18.73 8.20 23.84
C GLN A 26 -18.07 6.84 23.53
N ASP A 27 -16.81 6.84 23.11
CA ASP A 27 -16.02 5.63 22.78
C ASP A 27 -16.66 4.72 21.71
N ILE A 28 -17.48 5.30 20.82
CA ILE A 28 -18.09 4.57 19.71
C ILE A 28 -17.04 4.36 18.61
N GLU A 29 -16.77 3.10 18.28
CA GLU A 29 -15.88 2.71 17.17
C GLU A 29 -16.53 2.91 15.78
N VAL A 30 -16.83 4.16 15.42
CA VAL A 30 -17.57 4.49 14.18
C VAL A 30 -16.94 3.86 12.93
N SER A 31 -15.61 3.93 12.77
CA SER A 31 -14.91 3.35 11.61
C SER A 31 -15.13 1.84 11.50
N LYS A 32 -15.16 1.13 12.63
CA LYS A 32 -15.40 -0.31 12.68
C LYS A 32 -16.85 -0.64 12.32
N ILE A 33 -17.81 0.11 12.87
CA ILE A 33 -19.23 -0.04 12.55
C ILE A 33 -19.46 0.16 11.05
N VAL A 34 -18.92 1.24 10.47
CA VAL A 34 -19.04 1.54 9.04
C VAL A 34 -18.41 0.42 8.19
N ALA A 35 -17.22 -0.07 8.54
CA ALA A 35 -16.58 -1.17 7.82
C ALA A 35 -17.42 -2.47 7.88
N LEU A 36 -17.95 -2.82 9.06
CA LEU A 36 -18.80 -4.00 9.23
C LEU A 36 -20.11 -3.91 8.44
N ILE A 37 -20.76 -2.75 8.46
CA ILE A 37 -21.97 -2.50 7.67
C ILE A 37 -21.67 -2.63 6.18
N ARG A 38 -20.58 -2.04 5.69
CA ARG A 38 -20.17 -2.13 4.30
C ARG A 38 -19.95 -3.58 3.87
N ASN A 39 -19.24 -4.37 4.67
CA ASN A 39 -19.02 -5.79 4.40
C ASN A 39 -20.33 -6.57 4.35
N LYS A 40 -21.30 -6.25 5.23
CA LYS A 40 -22.63 -6.88 5.22
C LYS A 40 -23.43 -6.50 3.98
N ILE A 41 -23.35 -5.26 3.51
CA ILE A 41 -24.01 -4.79 2.27
C ILE A 41 -23.48 -5.58 1.07
N VAL A 42 -22.16 -5.72 0.94
CA VAL A 42 -21.52 -6.50 -0.13
C VAL A 42 -21.92 -7.97 -0.03
N LYS A 43 -21.83 -8.58 1.16
CA LYS A 43 -22.23 -9.98 1.39
C LYS A 43 -23.69 -10.25 1.03
N ASN A 44 -24.57 -9.27 1.19
CA ASN A 44 -25.99 -9.37 0.84
C ASN A 44 -26.26 -9.02 -0.65
N GLY A 45 -25.24 -8.89 -1.50
CA GLY A 45 -25.38 -8.60 -2.93
C GLY A 45 -25.79 -7.17 -3.26
N LYS A 46 -25.82 -6.27 -2.28
CA LYS A 46 -26.21 -4.86 -2.44
C LYS A 46 -25.01 -3.93 -2.70
N GLY A 47 -23.81 -4.49 -2.80
CA GLY A 47 -22.58 -3.80 -3.13
C GLY A 47 -21.51 -4.79 -3.64
N PRO A 48 -20.29 -4.31 -3.91
CA PRO A 48 -19.93 -2.89 -3.97
C PRO A 48 -20.57 -2.21 -5.19
N LEU A 49 -20.63 -0.88 -5.20
CA LEU A 49 -21.24 -0.12 -6.30
C LEU A 49 -20.50 -0.37 -7.63
N PRO A 50 -21.14 -0.17 -8.80
CA PRO A 50 -20.55 -0.44 -10.11
C PRO A 50 -19.18 0.22 -10.33
N VAL A 51 -18.99 1.45 -9.84
CA VAL A 51 -17.71 2.16 -9.90
C VAL A 51 -16.59 1.44 -9.14
N HIS A 52 -16.89 0.87 -7.98
CA HIS A 52 -15.94 0.11 -7.20
C HIS A 52 -15.62 -1.23 -7.87
N LYS A 53 -16.63 -1.91 -8.44
CA LYS A 53 -16.44 -3.15 -9.21
C LYS A 53 -15.48 -2.94 -10.39
N LYS A 54 -15.62 -1.82 -11.11
CA LYS A 54 -14.71 -1.47 -12.22
C LYS A 54 -13.25 -1.32 -11.77
N ILE A 55 -13.03 -0.69 -10.61
CA ILE A 55 -11.67 -0.54 -10.06
C ILE A 55 -11.13 -1.90 -9.59
N ILE A 56 -11.95 -2.72 -8.93
CA ILE A 56 -11.58 -4.08 -8.52
C ILE A 56 -11.19 -4.93 -9.73
N GLN A 57 -11.97 -4.86 -10.81
CA GLN A 57 -11.65 -5.54 -12.06
C GLN A 57 -10.29 -5.09 -12.62
N GLY A 58 -10.03 -3.77 -12.65
CA GLY A 58 -8.72 -3.25 -13.04
C GLY A 58 -7.56 -3.77 -12.17
N ILE A 59 -7.79 -3.95 -10.86
CA ILE A 59 -6.81 -4.56 -9.95
C ILE A 59 -6.56 -6.02 -10.32
N LEU A 60 -7.61 -6.80 -10.58
CA LEU A 60 -7.50 -8.22 -10.91
C LEU A 60 -6.86 -8.46 -12.29
N GLU A 61 -7.13 -7.59 -13.26
CA GLU A 61 -6.63 -7.73 -14.64
C GLU A 61 -5.23 -7.14 -14.83
N LYS A 62 -4.98 -5.97 -14.24
CA LYS A 62 -3.74 -5.19 -14.50
C LYS A 62 -2.83 -5.07 -13.28
N GLY A 63 -3.20 -5.65 -12.15
CA GLY A 63 -2.43 -5.56 -10.91
C GLY A 63 -2.34 -4.14 -10.35
N ASN A 64 -3.24 -3.22 -10.69
CA ASN A 64 -3.22 -1.87 -10.14
C ASN A 64 -4.61 -1.20 -10.08
N SER A 65 -4.80 -0.31 -9.11
CA SER A 65 -6.10 0.32 -8.82
C SER A 65 -6.42 1.56 -9.65
N VAL A 66 -5.57 1.91 -10.61
CA VAL A 66 -5.68 3.15 -11.39
C VAL A 66 -5.82 2.89 -12.88
N ASN A 67 -5.97 1.63 -13.27
CA ASN A 67 -6.08 1.17 -14.66
C ASN A 67 -4.87 1.54 -15.54
N GLY A 68 -3.71 1.76 -14.92
CA GLY A 68 -2.45 2.04 -15.60
C GLY A 68 -1.94 0.82 -16.36
N ASP A 69 -1.20 1.04 -17.43
CA ASP A 69 -0.53 -0.02 -18.18
C ASP A 69 0.61 -0.61 -17.32
N PRO A 70 0.66 -1.94 -17.08
CA PRO A 70 1.72 -2.57 -16.31
C PRO A 70 3.15 -2.24 -16.79
N SER A 71 3.36 -2.04 -18.10
CA SER A 71 4.66 -1.69 -18.68
C SER A 71 5.17 -0.31 -18.24
N GLU A 72 4.27 0.56 -17.79
CA GLU A 72 4.57 1.93 -17.37
C GLU A 72 5.01 2.03 -15.90
N ARG A 73 4.90 0.93 -15.13
CA ARG A 73 4.96 0.96 -13.67
C ARG A 73 6.24 1.59 -13.12
N LEU A 74 7.36 1.39 -13.81
CA LEU A 74 8.68 1.85 -13.38
C LEU A 74 9.14 3.12 -14.12
N ARG A 75 8.29 3.78 -14.93
CA ARG A 75 8.67 5.01 -15.64
C ARG A 75 9.07 6.18 -14.75
N TRP A 76 8.74 6.12 -13.46
CA TRP A 76 9.13 7.15 -12.48
C TRP A 76 10.58 6.97 -12.01
N VAL A 77 11.25 5.84 -12.24
CA VAL A 77 12.64 5.63 -11.79
C VAL A 77 13.55 6.59 -12.57
N PRO A 78 14.32 7.48 -11.90
CA PRO A 78 15.07 8.55 -12.55
C PRO A 78 16.39 8.11 -13.20
N GLU A 79 16.69 6.81 -13.17
CA GLU A 79 17.91 6.20 -13.71
C GLU A 79 17.55 4.86 -14.38
N PRO A 80 18.40 4.31 -15.26
CA PRO A 80 18.18 2.98 -15.83
C PRO A 80 17.91 1.95 -14.72
N PHE A 81 16.78 1.27 -14.82
CA PHE A 81 16.38 0.31 -13.80
C PHE A 81 17.21 -0.97 -13.94
N GLU A 82 17.90 -1.34 -12.86
CA GLU A 82 18.65 -2.58 -12.76
C GLU A 82 18.02 -3.47 -11.68
N PRO A 83 17.49 -4.65 -12.05
CA PRO A 83 16.97 -5.60 -11.07
C PRO A 83 18.04 -6.04 -10.08
N ARG A 84 17.73 -5.94 -8.78
CA ARG A 84 18.60 -6.39 -7.70
C ARG A 84 17.85 -7.29 -6.74
N ARG A 85 18.57 -8.15 -6.02
CA ARG A 85 18.03 -8.97 -4.94
C ARG A 85 18.41 -8.35 -3.60
N SER A 86 17.42 -8.20 -2.73
CA SER A 86 17.62 -7.76 -1.35
C SER A 86 16.55 -8.41 -0.47
N ARG A 87 16.84 -8.54 0.83
CA ARG A 87 15.85 -8.94 1.83
C ARG A 87 14.90 -7.79 2.20
N THR A 88 15.21 -6.57 1.76
CA THR A 88 14.34 -5.39 1.89
C THR A 88 13.65 -5.13 0.56
N LEU A 89 12.32 -5.10 0.57
CA LEU A 89 11.51 -4.72 -0.58
C LEU A 89 11.00 -3.30 -0.39
N PHE A 90 11.28 -2.42 -1.35
CA PHE A 90 10.56 -1.17 -1.51
C PHE A 90 9.29 -1.45 -2.32
N PHE A 91 8.17 -1.64 -1.61
CA PHE A 91 6.86 -1.89 -2.19
C PHE A 91 6.17 -0.55 -2.47
N VAL A 92 6.21 -0.12 -3.72
CA VAL A 92 5.94 1.25 -4.17
C VAL A 92 4.44 1.59 -4.09
N GLY A 93 3.60 0.65 -4.47
CA GLY A 93 2.15 0.78 -4.53
C GLY A 93 1.63 1.43 -5.81
N CYS A 94 0.35 1.24 -6.11
CA CYS A 94 -0.25 1.68 -7.38
C CYS A 94 -0.24 3.21 -7.55
N LEU A 95 -0.65 3.95 -6.53
CA LEU A 95 -0.74 5.41 -6.65
C LEU A 95 0.63 6.05 -6.92
N PRO A 96 1.70 5.75 -6.13
CA PRO A 96 3.01 6.31 -6.41
C PRO A 96 3.61 5.85 -7.74
N SER A 97 3.34 4.63 -8.21
CA SER A 97 3.86 4.16 -9.51
C SER A 97 3.25 4.89 -10.71
N TYR A 98 2.00 5.36 -10.62
CA TYR A 98 1.25 5.83 -11.79
C TYR A 98 0.77 7.28 -11.70
N LEU A 99 0.27 7.73 -10.54
CA LEU A 99 -0.40 9.03 -10.38
C LEU A 99 0.45 10.03 -9.58
N VAL A 100 1.04 9.57 -8.47
CA VAL A 100 1.80 10.41 -7.53
C VAL A 100 3.28 10.06 -7.65
N LYS A 101 3.83 10.19 -8.87
CA LYS A 101 5.18 9.73 -9.22
C LYS A 101 6.28 10.36 -8.36
N ASP A 102 6.10 11.62 -7.95
CA ASP A 102 7.02 12.31 -7.06
C ASP A 102 7.23 11.58 -5.73
N ALA A 103 6.16 10.98 -5.16
CA ALA A 103 6.28 10.20 -3.93
C ALA A 103 7.18 8.97 -4.12
N ALA A 104 7.10 8.29 -5.27
CA ALA A 104 7.98 7.18 -5.60
C ALA A 104 9.42 7.65 -5.84
N VAL A 105 9.61 8.70 -6.65
CA VAL A 105 10.93 9.29 -6.96
C VAL A 105 11.65 9.72 -5.69
N TYR A 106 11.03 10.54 -4.85
CA TYR A 106 11.69 11.06 -3.66
C TYR A 106 11.96 9.98 -2.61
N SER A 107 11.04 9.02 -2.44
CA SER A 107 11.29 7.86 -1.58
C SER A 107 12.51 7.07 -2.06
N TYR A 108 12.59 6.78 -3.36
CA TYR A 108 13.72 6.09 -3.98
C TYR A 108 15.05 6.83 -3.76
N LEU A 109 15.08 8.12 -4.06
CA LEU A 109 16.28 8.95 -3.90
C LEU A 109 16.75 9.02 -2.44
N VAL A 110 15.82 9.12 -1.48
CA VAL A 110 16.15 9.11 -0.05
C VAL A 110 16.73 7.76 0.36
N LEU A 111 16.11 6.64 -0.04
CA LEU A 111 16.63 5.31 0.27
C LEU A 111 18.05 5.10 -0.28
N LYS A 112 18.29 5.51 -1.53
CA LYS A 112 19.60 5.49 -2.17
C LYS A 112 20.61 6.37 -1.43
N LYS A 113 20.24 7.61 -1.09
CA LYS A 113 21.11 8.55 -0.37
C LYS A 113 21.49 8.05 1.02
N LEU A 114 20.60 7.32 1.67
CA LEU A 114 20.85 6.69 2.97
C LEU A 114 21.66 5.38 2.86
N GLY A 115 22.00 4.92 1.66
CA GLY A 115 22.71 3.66 1.45
C GLY A 115 21.91 2.44 1.89
N ILE A 116 20.57 2.53 1.89
CA ILE A 116 19.71 1.40 2.24
C ILE A 116 19.77 0.40 1.08
N ASP A 117 20.08 -0.85 1.39
CA ASP A 117 19.95 -1.96 0.45
C ASP A 117 18.48 -2.35 0.32
N PHE A 118 17.94 -2.29 -0.90
CA PHE A 118 16.57 -2.66 -1.23
C PHE A 118 16.42 -3.13 -2.69
N MET A 119 15.36 -3.88 -2.94
CA MET A 119 14.90 -4.26 -4.27
C MET A 119 13.51 -3.69 -4.57
N ILE A 120 13.15 -3.63 -5.86
CA ILE A 120 11.83 -3.28 -6.38
C ILE A 120 11.37 -4.45 -7.26
N LEU A 121 10.08 -4.76 -7.24
CA LEU A 121 9.47 -5.75 -8.13
C LEU A 121 8.92 -5.06 -9.38
N GLU A 122 9.32 -5.49 -10.56
CA GLU A 122 8.80 -4.96 -11.83
C GLU A 122 7.30 -5.24 -11.97
N ASP A 123 6.90 -6.44 -11.55
CA ASP A 123 5.54 -6.98 -11.52
C ASP A 123 4.94 -6.93 -10.10
N GLU A 124 5.23 -5.87 -9.33
CA GLU A 124 4.85 -5.74 -7.91
C GLU A 124 3.35 -6.01 -7.61
N GLY A 125 2.46 -5.69 -8.54
CA GLY A 125 1.01 -5.89 -8.37
C GLY A 125 0.36 -4.86 -7.43
N CYS A 126 -0.81 -5.21 -6.88
CA CYS A 126 -1.57 -4.36 -5.98
C CYS A 126 -1.57 -4.95 -4.56
N CYS A 127 -1.57 -4.09 -3.54
CA CYS A 127 -1.66 -4.55 -2.15
C CYS A 127 -3.01 -5.18 -1.82
N GLY A 128 -4.11 -4.74 -2.45
CA GLY A 128 -5.47 -5.22 -2.18
C GLY A 128 -6.30 -4.36 -1.23
N THR A 129 -5.74 -3.33 -0.62
CA THR A 129 -6.46 -2.47 0.33
C THR A 129 -7.72 -1.84 -0.24
N TYR A 130 -7.72 -1.43 -1.51
CA TYR A 130 -8.94 -0.90 -2.13
C TYR A 130 -10.07 -1.94 -2.17
N ILE A 131 -9.74 -3.20 -2.50
CA ILE A 131 -10.72 -4.30 -2.54
C ILE A 131 -11.30 -4.54 -1.14
N PHE A 132 -10.43 -4.53 -0.12
CA PHE A 132 -10.82 -4.68 1.27
C PHE A 132 -11.76 -3.55 1.70
N GLU A 133 -11.40 -2.30 1.44
CA GLU A 133 -12.20 -1.14 1.81
C GLU A 133 -13.50 -1.03 1.02
N ALA A 134 -13.56 -1.59 -0.20
CA ALA A 134 -14.80 -1.71 -0.96
C ALA A 134 -15.77 -2.76 -0.39
N GLY A 135 -15.31 -3.60 0.54
CA GLY A 135 -16.11 -4.63 1.23
C GLY A 135 -16.02 -6.02 0.60
N GLU A 136 -15.20 -6.21 -0.44
CA GLU A 136 -14.94 -7.51 -1.08
C GLU A 136 -13.86 -8.30 -0.33
N VAL A 137 -14.13 -8.56 0.94
CA VAL A 137 -13.14 -9.07 1.90
C VAL A 137 -12.51 -10.39 1.46
N GLN A 138 -13.28 -11.30 0.87
CA GLN A 138 -12.76 -12.60 0.43
C GLN A 138 -11.74 -12.49 -0.71
N ILE A 139 -11.96 -11.56 -1.64
CA ILE A 139 -11.03 -11.29 -2.74
C ILE A 139 -9.78 -10.61 -2.18
N ALA A 140 -9.94 -9.64 -1.29
CA ALA A 140 -8.82 -8.95 -0.66
C ALA A 140 -7.92 -9.91 0.15
N GLU A 141 -8.52 -10.78 0.97
CA GLU A 141 -7.78 -11.78 1.75
C GLU A 141 -6.97 -12.74 0.88
N ARG A 142 -7.49 -13.13 -0.29
CA ARG A 142 -6.74 -13.94 -1.25
C ARG A 142 -5.50 -13.20 -1.72
N LEU A 143 -5.65 -11.95 -2.13
CA LEU A 143 -4.53 -11.14 -2.63
C LEU A 143 -3.49 -10.86 -1.52
N PHE A 144 -3.93 -10.64 -0.28
CA PHE A 144 -3.04 -10.51 0.87
C PHE A 144 -2.22 -11.77 1.11
N ARG A 145 -2.84 -12.96 1.04
CA ARG A 145 -2.14 -14.24 1.16
C ARG A 145 -1.15 -14.46 0.03
N GLU A 146 -1.55 -14.19 -1.22
CA GLU A 146 -0.67 -14.31 -2.39
C GLU A 146 0.56 -13.40 -2.27
N ASN A 147 0.38 -12.15 -1.85
CA ASN A 147 1.48 -11.21 -1.59
C ASN A 147 2.39 -11.71 -0.47
N ALA A 148 1.82 -12.14 0.66
CA ALA A 148 2.60 -12.66 1.79
C ALA A 148 3.42 -13.90 1.40
N ASP A 149 2.81 -14.84 0.69
CA ASP A 149 3.48 -16.06 0.21
C ASP A 149 4.59 -15.73 -0.79
N ARG A 150 4.33 -14.77 -1.68
CA ARG A 150 5.32 -14.28 -2.64
C ARG A 150 6.52 -13.65 -1.92
N PHE A 151 6.28 -12.77 -0.95
CA PHE A 151 7.35 -12.14 -0.16
C PHE A 151 8.17 -13.17 0.59
N LYS A 152 7.52 -14.19 1.17
CA LYS A 152 8.20 -15.31 1.83
C LYS A 152 9.08 -16.10 0.87
N LYS A 153 8.56 -16.47 -0.31
CA LYS A 153 9.32 -17.17 -1.37
C LYS A 153 10.53 -16.37 -1.86
N LEU A 154 10.40 -15.05 -1.90
CA LEU A 154 11.47 -14.13 -2.31
C LEU A 154 12.48 -13.82 -1.18
N GLY A 155 12.25 -14.32 0.03
CA GLY A 155 13.15 -14.09 1.18
C GLY A 155 13.07 -12.68 1.76
N ILE A 156 11.98 -11.95 1.51
CA ILE A 156 11.77 -10.59 2.01
C ILE A 156 11.51 -10.63 3.52
N THR A 157 12.30 -9.88 4.27
CA THR A 157 12.16 -9.72 5.73
C THR A 157 11.81 -8.30 6.16
N ARG A 158 11.96 -7.33 5.25
CA ARG A 158 11.65 -5.92 5.51
C ARG A 158 10.89 -5.33 4.34
N LEU A 159 9.80 -4.63 4.64
CA LEU A 159 9.03 -3.85 3.67
C LEU A 159 9.24 -2.36 3.95
N ILE A 160 9.43 -1.60 2.89
CA ILE A 160 9.38 -0.15 2.88
C ILE A 160 8.26 0.23 1.93
N VAL A 161 7.31 1.05 2.38
CA VAL A 161 6.15 1.45 1.56
C VAL A 161 6.11 2.97 1.41
N ALA A 162 5.76 3.42 0.21
CA ALA A 162 5.46 4.84 -0.05
C ALA A 162 3.96 5.16 0.09
N CYS A 163 3.10 4.13 0.05
CA CYS A 163 1.66 4.25 0.21
C CYS A 163 1.23 3.62 1.54
N ASN A 164 0.53 4.37 2.37
CA ASN A 164 0.02 3.93 3.67
C ASN A 164 -1.04 2.81 3.60
N GLY A 165 -1.68 2.64 2.45
CA GLY A 165 -2.60 1.54 2.21
C GLY A 165 -1.90 0.21 1.90
N CYS A 166 -0.61 0.22 1.61
CA CYS A 166 0.18 -0.98 1.35
C CYS A 166 0.85 -1.45 2.65
#